data_AF-A0A960LQK4-F1
#
_entry.id   AF-A0A960LQK4-F1
#
_cell.length_a   1.000
_cell.length_b   1.000
_cell.length_c   1.000
_cell.angle_alpha   90.00
_cell.angle_beta   90.00
_cell.angle_gamma   90.00
#
_symmetry.space_group_name_H-M   'P 1'
#
loop_
_entity.id
_entity.type
_entity.pdbx_description
1 polymer ?
#
loop_
_entity_poly.entity_id
_entity_poly.type
_entity_poly.pdbx_seq_one_letter_code
_entity_poly.pdbx_strand_id
1 'polypeptide(L)'
;MKTRIQCALIAGGRSTRMGADKAFLDWKGRPIFAVQLEKLFDLGADSEPTVLLSANAAQPFPDFMDNVRVIRDSTPDLGPLGAIRDSLATCQETGGEFLLVLGVDLPSMTTDFLQELVDTVIATGKGVVPKIDDRWDPLAAVFPVSTLPLAEAKIAEDQLSLQRFCDRAEAEGHITAMTRVDPDLFTNVNTREEYERIQQGQFDHPTLLNRYQKGKGFQEVHDRLAAEEPLEIRIEGKSVAVMMRTPGHDDELAAGFLLTESAISSADDIFEISKCRDITEPDAAGNLLDVKLAPNHRADLDALTRHVFTSSSCGICGKATIDSVFQQFPPIPESDFSVSPTILLSLSDKLREAQDTFEKTGGLHASALFDAAGNLQLLREDVGRHNALDKVIGRSLLDDKLPLSGSILLVSGRISFELIQKALAARIPLIAGISAPSSLAVEFAKKSGQTLVGFLRERGFNVYAHSHRILNPES
;
A
#
# COMPACT_ATOMS: atom_id res chain seq x y z
N MET A 1 -19.36 8.94 -36.98
CA MET A 1 -20.10 8.01 -36.12
C MET A 1 -19.24 7.78 -34.90
N LYS A 2 -19.72 8.07 -33.67
CA LYS A 2 -18.97 7.72 -32.45
C LYS A 2 -19.00 6.19 -32.32
N THR A 3 -17.82 5.55 -32.26
CA THR A 3 -17.69 4.12 -31.93
C THR A 3 -18.39 3.87 -30.59
N ARG A 4 -19.31 2.90 -30.53
CA ARG A 4 -20.06 2.60 -29.31
C ARG A 4 -19.35 1.52 -28.50
N ILE A 5 -18.64 1.95 -27.47
CA ILE A 5 -17.95 1.07 -26.52
C ILE A 5 -18.81 0.97 -25.26
N GLN A 6 -19.10 -0.24 -24.82
CA GLN A 6 -19.70 -0.50 -23.52
C GLN A 6 -18.65 -1.05 -22.55
N CYS A 7 -18.86 -0.82 -21.26
CA CYS A 7 -17.95 -1.24 -20.22
C CYS A 7 -18.55 -2.42 -19.44
N ALA A 8 -17.73 -3.43 -19.14
CA ALA A 8 -18.10 -4.55 -18.31
C ALA A 8 -17.08 -4.77 -17.19
N LEU A 9 -17.56 -4.79 -15.95
CA LEU A 9 -16.83 -5.24 -14.79
C LEU A 9 -17.11 -6.73 -14.56
N ILE A 10 -16.07 -7.55 -14.59
CA ILE A 10 -16.14 -8.99 -14.35
C ILE A 10 -15.83 -9.24 -12.88
N ALA A 11 -16.87 -9.50 -12.08
CA ALA A 11 -16.77 -9.74 -10.64
C ALA A 11 -17.18 -11.16 -10.21
N GLY A 12 -17.54 -12.03 -11.17
CA GLY A 12 -17.90 -13.43 -10.94
C GLY A 12 -16.68 -14.35 -10.81
N GLY A 13 -16.35 -14.75 -9.58
CA GLY A 13 -15.32 -15.76 -9.29
C GLY A 13 -15.57 -16.48 -7.95
N ARG A 14 -15.21 -17.76 -7.85
CA ARG A 14 -15.44 -18.57 -6.63
C ARG A 14 -14.58 -18.13 -5.42
N SER A 15 -13.52 -17.35 -5.65
CA SER A 15 -12.61 -16.79 -4.64
C SER A 15 -12.14 -17.78 -3.55
N THR A 16 -12.04 -19.08 -3.90
CA THR A 16 -11.84 -20.17 -2.92
C THR A 16 -10.51 -20.08 -2.18
N ARG A 17 -9.48 -19.50 -2.81
CA ARG A 17 -8.15 -19.28 -2.20
C ARG A 17 -8.06 -18.03 -1.33
N MET A 18 -8.99 -17.09 -1.49
CA MET A 18 -9.03 -15.82 -0.76
C MET A 18 -9.76 -15.95 0.59
N GLY A 19 -10.71 -16.90 0.69
CA GLY A 19 -11.56 -17.08 1.87
C GLY A 19 -12.63 -15.99 2.05
N ALA A 20 -12.66 -14.99 1.17
CA ALA A 20 -13.65 -13.93 1.08
C ALA A 20 -13.84 -13.54 -0.40
N ASP A 21 -14.94 -12.87 -0.71
CA ASP A 21 -15.21 -12.39 -2.07
C ASP A 21 -14.29 -11.20 -2.40
N LYS A 22 -13.46 -11.36 -3.44
CA LYS A 22 -12.50 -10.35 -3.88
C LYS A 22 -13.15 -9.01 -4.20
N ALA A 23 -14.37 -9.02 -4.75
CA ALA A 23 -15.06 -7.80 -5.16
C ALA A 23 -15.28 -6.84 -3.97
N PHE A 24 -15.49 -7.38 -2.77
CA PHE A 24 -15.82 -6.64 -1.56
C PHE A 24 -14.61 -6.39 -0.64
N LEU A 25 -13.40 -6.78 -1.06
CA LEU A 25 -12.19 -6.43 -0.32
C LEU A 25 -11.97 -4.92 -0.32
N ASP A 26 -11.42 -4.39 0.76
CA ASP A 26 -11.08 -2.98 0.85
C ASP A 26 -9.88 -2.65 -0.03
N TRP A 27 -9.96 -1.58 -0.79
CA TRP A 27 -8.89 -1.03 -1.58
C TRP A 27 -8.88 0.46 -1.39
N LYS A 28 -7.87 0.96 -0.67
CA LYS A 28 -7.76 2.37 -0.29
C LYS A 28 -9.04 2.92 0.37
N GLY A 29 -9.71 2.14 1.23
CA GLY A 29 -10.91 2.56 1.97
C GLY A 29 -12.25 2.37 1.22
N ARG A 30 -12.24 1.68 0.08
CA ARG A 30 -13.42 1.37 -0.74
C ARG A 30 -13.41 -0.07 -1.22
N PRO A 31 -14.57 -0.75 -1.34
CA PRO A 31 -14.63 -2.06 -1.97
C PRO A 31 -14.01 -2.03 -3.39
N ILE A 32 -13.22 -3.03 -3.76
CA ILE A 32 -12.55 -3.06 -5.07
C ILE A 32 -13.55 -2.86 -6.21
N PHE A 33 -14.72 -3.51 -6.16
CA PHE A 33 -15.75 -3.34 -7.21
C PHE A 33 -16.14 -1.87 -7.40
N ALA A 34 -16.25 -1.10 -6.31
CA ALA A 34 -16.67 0.30 -6.35
C ALA A 34 -15.56 1.19 -6.93
N VAL A 35 -14.29 0.82 -6.71
CA VAL A 35 -13.14 1.51 -7.32
C VAL A 35 -13.07 1.22 -8.82
N GLN A 36 -13.33 -0.01 -9.25
CA GLN A 36 -13.31 -0.35 -10.67
C GLN A 36 -14.50 0.26 -11.44
N LEU A 37 -15.70 0.27 -10.85
CA LEU A 37 -16.87 0.88 -11.48
C LEU A 37 -16.65 2.37 -11.75
N GLU A 38 -16.06 3.10 -10.81
CA GLU A 38 -15.73 4.53 -10.98
C GLU A 38 -14.82 4.77 -12.18
N LYS A 39 -13.74 3.98 -12.32
CA LYS A 39 -12.86 4.07 -13.51
C LYS A 39 -13.65 3.87 -14.81
N LEU A 40 -14.58 2.92 -14.84
CA LEU A 40 -15.41 2.67 -16.01
C LEU A 40 -16.43 3.78 -16.27
N PHE A 41 -16.92 4.46 -15.23
CA PHE A 41 -17.81 5.61 -15.35
C PHE A 41 -17.07 6.85 -15.89
N ASP A 42 -15.85 7.08 -15.43
CA ASP A 42 -15.03 8.23 -15.86
C ASP A 42 -14.72 8.18 -17.36
N LEU A 43 -14.58 6.99 -17.94
CA LEU A 43 -14.43 6.80 -19.39
C LEU A 43 -15.68 7.17 -20.19
N GLY A 44 -16.86 7.21 -19.55
CA GLY A 44 -18.17 7.32 -20.18
C GLY A 44 -18.83 8.70 -20.09
N ALA A 45 -18.12 9.76 -19.67
CA ALA A 45 -18.68 11.09 -19.38
C ALA A 45 -19.47 11.78 -20.52
N ASP A 46 -19.41 11.25 -21.75
CA ASP A 46 -20.06 11.79 -22.95
C ASP A 46 -21.43 11.15 -23.29
N SER A 47 -21.85 10.08 -22.60
CA SER A 47 -23.12 9.36 -22.85
C SER A 47 -23.44 8.42 -21.71
N GLU A 48 -24.69 8.36 -21.20
CA GLU A 48 -25.13 7.47 -20.09
C GLU A 48 -24.56 6.05 -20.23
N PRO A 49 -23.43 5.73 -19.58
CA PRO A 49 -22.73 4.48 -19.85
C PRO A 49 -23.42 3.41 -19.01
N THR A 50 -24.16 2.52 -19.66
CA THR A 50 -24.63 1.32 -18.99
C THR A 50 -23.43 0.42 -18.74
N VAL A 51 -22.94 0.37 -17.49
CA VAL A 51 -21.87 -0.54 -17.09
C VAL A 51 -22.49 -1.90 -16.79
N LEU A 52 -21.96 -2.94 -17.42
CA LEU A 52 -22.38 -4.31 -17.19
C LEU A 52 -21.60 -4.89 -16.01
N LEU A 53 -22.28 -5.37 -14.98
CA LEU A 53 -21.63 -6.04 -13.85
C LEU A 53 -21.91 -7.53 -13.91
N SER A 54 -20.94 -8.33 -14.34
CA SER A 54 -21.04 -9.79 -14.29
C SER A 54 -20.78 -10.29 -12.87
N ALA A 55 -21.78 -10.98 -12.31
CA ALA A 55 -21.78 -11.42 -10.92
C ALA A 55 -22.32 -12.85 -10.77
N ASN A 56 -21.77 -13.58 -9.81
CA ASN A 56 -22.35 -14.83 -9.32
C ASN A 56 -23.70 -14.56 -8.63
N ALA A 57 -24.64 -15.50 -8.76
CA ALA A 57 -26.01 -15.34 -8.27
C ALA A 57 -26.15 -15.03 -6.76
N ALA A 58 -25.13 -15.34 -5.95
CA ALA A 58 -25.11 -15.15 -4.50
C ALA A 58 -24.49 -13.80 -4.04
N GLN A 59 -23.90 -13.00 -4.95
CA GLN A 59 -23.21 -11.77 -4.57
C GLN A 59 -24.21 -10.64 -4.24
N PRO A 60 -24.06 -9.96 -3.09
CA PRO A 60 -25.00 -8.94 -2.61
C PRO A 60 -24.66 -7.55 -3.19
N PHE A 61 -24.51 -7.44 -4.51
CA PHE A 61 -24.32 -6.13 -5.12
C PHE A 61 -25.56 -5.25 -4.88
N PRO A 62 -25.40 -3.95 -4.57
CA PRO A 62 -26.53 -3.06 -4.38
C PRO A 62 -27.43 -3.03 -5.62
N ASP A 63 -28.74 -3.20 -5.43
CA ASP A 63 -29.73 -3.11 -6.52
C ASP A 63 -29.87 -1.69 -7.08
N PHE A 64 -29.35 -0.68 -6.35
CA PHE A 64 -29.35 0.73 -6.73
C PHE A 64 -27.91 1.18 -7.05
N MET A 65 -27.54 1.08 -8.33
CA MET A 65 -26.45 1.86 -8.88
C MET A 65 -26.99 2.41 -10.19
N ASP A 66 -27.33 3.70 -10.19
CA ASP A 66 -27.80 4.36 -11.41
C ASP A 66 -26.78 4.08 -12.54
N ASN A 67 -27.25 3.60 -13.68
CA ASN A 67 -26.43 3.22 -14.84
C ASN A 67 -25.56 1.95 -14.72
N VAL A 68 -25.82 1.05 -13.75
CA VAL A 68 -25.23 -0.31 -13.73
C VAL A 68 -26.30 -1.36 -13.99
N ARG A 69 -26.07 -2.22 -14.99
CA ARG A 69 -26.89 -3.42 -15.24
C ARG A 69 -26.15 -4.65 -14.74
N VAL A 70 -26.67 -5.28 -13.69
CA VAL A 70 -26.13 -6.54 -13.18
C VAL A 70 -26.54 -7.69 -14.10
N ILE A 71 -25.55 -8.35 -14.70
CA ILE A 71 -25.71 -9.57 -15.48
C ILE A 71 -25.33 -10.72 -14.56
N ARG A 72 -26.30 -11.57 -14.22
CA ARG A 72 -26.03 -12.78 -13.44
C ARG A 72 -25.70 -13.92 -14.38
N ASP A 73 -24.63 -14.66 -14.06
CA ASP A 73 -24.15 -15.76 -14.90
C ASP A 73 -25.29 -16.74 -15.20
N SER A 74 -25.58 -16.91 -16.49
CA SER A 74 -26.68 -17.74 -17.00
C SER A 74 -26.41 -19.23 -16.80
N THR A 75 -25.13 -19.60 -16.76
CA THR A 75 -24.63 -20.97 -16.62
C THR A 75 -23.53 -20.98 -15.56
N PRO A 76 -23.68 -21.74 -14.46
CA PRO A 76 -22.62 -21.88 -13.47
C PRO A 76 -21.33 -22.40 -14.11
N ASP A 77 -20.19 -21.98 -13.57
CA ASP A 77 -18.87 -22.59 -13.80
C ASP A 77 -18.20 -22.37 -15.17
N LEU A 78 -18.71 -21.46 -16.00
CA LEU A 78 -18.05 -21.08 -17.26
C LEU A 78 -16.85 -20.14 -17.08
N GLY A 79 -16.64 -19.62 -15.87
CA GLY A 79 -15.54 -18.71 -15.53
C GLY A 79 -15.59 -17.39 -16.32
N PRO A 80 -14.46 -16.68 -16.45
CA PRO A 80 -14.45 -15.36 -17.07
C PRO A 80 -14.83 -15.36 -18.56
N LEU A 81 -14.64 -16.47 -19.29
CA LEU A 81 -15.09 -16.57 -20.68
C LEU A 81 -16.62 -16.51 -20.78
N GLY A 82 -17.33 -17.16 -19.85
CA GLY A 82 -18.79 -17.09 -19.77
C GLY A 82 -19.27 -15.66 -19.52
N ALA A 83 -18.61 -14.95 -18.60
CA ALA A 83 -18.89 -13.57 -18.26
C ALA A 83 -18.64 -12.60 -19.45
N ILE A 84 -17.55 -12.79 -20.18
CA ILE A 84 -17.26 -12.05 -21.41
C ILE A 84 -18.33 -12.33 -22.46
N ARG A 85 -18.72 -13.59 -22.66
CA ARG A 85 -19.78 -13.98 -23.61
C ARG A 85 -21.14 -13.36 -23.27
N ASP A 86 -21.57 -13.39 -22.01
CA ASP A 86 -22.86 -12.81 -21.60
C ASP A 86 -22.84 -11.27 -21.75
N SER A 87 -21.69 -10.66 -21.47
CA SER A 87 -21.48 -9.21 -21.63
C SER A 87 -21.45 -8.80 -23.10
N LEU A 88 -20.81 -9.58 -23.98
CA LEU A 88 -20.82 -9.37 -25.43
C LEU A 88 -22.22 -9.52 -26.04
N ALA A 89 -22.99 -10.52 -25.59
CA ALA A 89 -24.39 -10.70 -26.02
C ALA A 89 -25.25 -9.50 -25.62
N THR A 90 -25.13 -9.03 -24.37
CA THR A 90 -25.83 -7.83 -23.90
C THR A 90 -25.39 -6.58 -24.67
N CYS A 91 -24.10 -6.47 -24.97
CA CYS A 91 -23.55 -5.39 -25.78
C CYS A 91 -24.15 -5.38 -27.20
N GLN A 92 -24.27 -6.56 -27.81
CA GLN A 92 -24.93 -6.70 -29.11
C GLN A 92 -26.40 -6.30 -29.06
N GLU A 93 -27.17 -6.77 -28.08
CA GLU A 93 -28.60 -6.48 -27.91
C GLU A 93 -28.90 -4.98 -27.79
N THR A 94 -27.98 -4.26 -27.14
CA THR A 94 -28.09 -2.81 -26.89
C THR A 94 -27.40 -1.96 -27.97
N GLY A 95 -26.91 -2.60 -29.04
CA GLY A 95 -26.35 -1.94 -30.22
C GLY A 95 -24.95 -1.35 -30.00
N GLY A 96 -24.17 -1.90 -29.07
CA GLY A 96 -22.74 -1.64 -28.95
C GLY A 96 -21.92 -2.39 -30.01
N GLU A 97 -20.73 -1.87 -30.30
CA GLU A 97 -19.80 -2.46 -31.29
C GLU A 97 -18.60 -3.10 -30.60
N PHE A 98 -18.20 -2.57 -29.45
CA PHE A 98 -17.06 -3.01 -28.66
C PHE A 98 -17.41 -3.07 -27.18
N LEU A 99 -16.74 -3.98 -26.47
CA LEU A 99 -16.84 -4.21 -25.05
C LEU A 99 -15.48 -4.02 -24.39
N LEU A 100 -15.32 -2.99 -23.58
CA LEU A 100 -14.21 -2.84 -22.64
C LEU A 100 -14.48 -3.75 -21.43
N VAL A 101 -13.60 -4.71 -21.19
CA VAL A 101 -13.64 -5.67 -20.09
C VAL A 101 -12.62 -5.26 -19.05
N LEU A 102 -13.05 -5.19 -17.79
CA LEU A 102 -12.20 -4.98 -16.63
C LEU A 102 -12.48 -6.07 -15.58
N GLY A 103 -11.44 -6.78 -15.13
CA GLY A 103 -11.50 -7.73 -14.05
C GLY A 103 -11.52 -7.03 -12.70
N VAL A 104 -12.34 -7.51 -11.77
CA VAL A 104 -12.39 -6.94 -10.41
C VAL A 104 -11.08 -7.15 -9.66
N ASP A 105 -10.29 -8.17 -9.99
CA ASP A 105 -9.06 -8.53 -9.30
C ASP A 105 -7.80 -7.81 -9.79
N LEU A 106 -7.96 -6.77 -10.61
CA LEU A 106 -6.90 -5.87 -11.11
C LEU A 106 -6.93 -4.49 -10.42
N PRO A 107 -6.74 -4.40 -9.09
CA PRO A 107 -6.97 -3.17 -8.33
C PRO A 107 -6.09 -1.99 -8.76
N SER A 108 -4.88 -2.29 -9.27
CA SER A 108 -3.87 -1.32 -9.70
C SER A 108 -4.13 -0.73 -11.09
N MET A 109 -5.12 -1.24 -11.82
CA MET A 109 -5.51 -0.72 -13.13
C MET A 109 -5.83 0.78 -13.07
N THR A 110 -5.46 1.57 -14.07
CA THR A 110 -5.71 3.03 -14.10
C THR A 110 -6.71 3.40 -15.17
N THR A 111 -7.44 4.51 -14.97
CA THR A 111 -8.35 5.07 -15.98
C THR A 111 -7.59 5.48 -17.25
N ASP A 112 -6.40 6.05 -17.11
CA ASP A 112 -5.55 6.46 -18.25
C ASP A 112 -5.21 5.29 -19.18
N PHE A 113 -4.85 4.13 -18.62
CA PHE A 113 -4.55 2.96 -19.42
C PHE A 113 -5.79 2.41 -20.12
N LEU A 114 -6.94 2.38 -19.43
CA LEU A 114 -8.20 1.98 -20.05
C LEU A 114 -8.61 2.94 -21.18
N GLN A 115 -8.34 4.23 -21.03
CA GLN A 115 -8.54 5.22 -22.09
C GLN A 115 -7.59 4.97 -23.27
N GLU A 116 -6.34 4.57 -23.04
CA GLU A 116 -5.40 4.19 -24.12
C GLU A 116 -5.91 3.00 -24.94
N LEU A 117 -6.51 2.00 -24.29
CA LEU A 117 -7.17 0.89 -24.99
C LEU A 117 -8.32 1.40 -25.88
N VAL A 118 -9.17 2.26 -25.33
CA VAL A 118 -10.31 2.87 -26.05
C VAL A 118 -9.82 3.68 -27.27
N ASP A 119 -8.82 4.54 -27.08
CA ASP A 119 -8.26 5.38 -28.13
C ASP A 119 -7.63 4.54 -29.25
N THR A 120 -6.96 3.45 -28.87
CA THR A 120 -6.38 2.50 -29.83
C THR A 120 -7.47 1.80 -30.66
N VAL A 121 -8.59 1.41 -30.04
CA VAL A 121 -9.74 0.84 -30.74
C VAL A 121 -10.36 1.85 -31.70
N ILE A 122 -10.52 3.11 -31.27
CA ILE A 122 -11.04 4.18 -32.12
C ILE A 122 -10.12 4.43 -33.32
N ALA A 123 -8.80 4.38 -33.11
CA ALA A 123 -7.82 4.60 -34.18
C ALA A 123 -7.72 3.43 -35.17
N THR A 124 -7.86 2.19 -34.70
CA THR A 124 -7.59 0.98 -35.50
C THR A 124 -8.84 0.27 -36.01
N GLY A 125 -9.99 0.48 -35.37
CA GLY A 125 -11.23 -0.25 -35.62
C GLY A 125 -11.18 -1.74 -35.22
N LYS A 126 -10.17 -2.16 -34.45
CA LYS A 126 -10.00 -3.53 -33.96
C LYS A 126 -10.09 -3.58 -32.44
N GLY A 127 -10.41 -4.75 -31.90
CA GLY A 127 -10.24 -4.97 -30.46
C GLY A 127 -8.76 -4.93 -30.08
N VAL A 128 -8.49 -4.60 -28.83
CA VAL A 128 -7.13 -4.45 -28.30
C VAL A 128 -7.03 -5.26 -27.02
N VAL A 129 -6.06 -6.17 -26.99
CA VAL A 129 -5.79 -7.01 -25.81
C VAL A 129 -4.32 -6.85 -25.45
N PRO A 130 -4.01 -6.47 -24.19
CA PRO A 130 -2.64 -6.43 -23.69
C PRO A 130 -1.94 -7.79 -23.77
N LYS A 131 -0.62 -7.76 -24.00
CA LYS A 131 0.23 -8.96 -24.01
C LYS A 131 1.51 -8.71 -23.20
N ILE A 132 1.69 -9.49 -22.14
CA ILE A 132 2.83 -9.41 -21.19
C ILE A 132 3.55 -10.75 -21.23
N ASP A 133 4.87 -10.73 -21.46
CA ASP A 133 5.70 -11.94 -21.58
C ASP A 133 5.08 -13.01 -22.49
N ASP A 134 4.60 -12.58 -23.66
CA ASP A 134 3.89 -13.39 -24.67
C ASP A 134 2.56 -14.01 -24.23
N ARG A 135 2.00 -13.60 -23.08
CA ARG A 135 0.69 -14.04 -22.59
C ARG A 135 -0.34 -12.92 -22.70
N TRP A 136 -1.55 -13.27 -23.12
CA TRP A 136 -2.66 -12.32 -23.19
C TRP A 136 -3.15 -11.94 -21.79
N ASP A 137 -3.50 -10.69 -21.58
CA ASP A 137 -4.30 -10.27 -20.42
C ASP A 137 -5.71 -9.81 -20.88
N PRO A 138 -6.69 -10.72 -20.87
CA PRO A 138 -8.04 -10.49 -21.39
C PRO A 138 -8.97 -9.78 -20.40
N LEU A 139 -8.50 -9.47 -19.18
CA LEU A 139 -9.30 -8.86 -18.13
C LEU A 139 -9.02 -7.36 -17.97
N ALA A 140 -8.24 -6.76 -18.85
CA ALA A 140 -8.20 -5.32 -19.08
C ALA A 140 -8.03 -5.09 -20.58
N ALA A 141 -9.09 -5.32 -21.34
CA ALA A 141 -9.05 -5.47 -22.78
C ALA A 141 -10.34 -4.99 -23.45
N VAL A 142 -10.27 -4.66 -24.74
CA VAL A 142 -11.44 -4.31 -25.54
C VAL A 142 -11.68 -5.37 -26.61
N PHE A 143 -12.85 -6.01 -26.58
CA PHE A 143 -13.27 -7.00 -27.56
C PHE A 143 -14.36 -6.44 -28.49
N PRO A 144 -14.30 -6.66 -29.82
CA PRO A 144 -15.40 -6.32 -30.68
C PRO A 144 -16.52 -7.35 -30.52
N VAL A 145 -17.78 -6.94 -30.67
CA VAL A 145 -18.95 -7.83 -30.63
C VAL A 145 -18.85 -8.96 -31.67
N SER A 146 -18.08 -8.78 -32.75
CA SER A 146 -17.78 -9.82 -33.72
C SER A 146 -17.04 -11.04 -33.14
N THR A 147 -16.49 -10.96 -31.93
CA THR A 147 -15.91 -12.12 -31.22
C THR A 147 -16.93 -12.97 -30.46
N LEU A 148 -18.20 -12.54 -30.36
CA LEU A 148 -19.25 -13.29 -29.65
C LEU A 148 -19.43 -14.73 -30.18
N PRO A 149 -19.55 -14.99 -31.50
CA PRO A 149 -19.69 -16.35 -32.01
C PRO A 149 -18.49 -17.25 -31.67
N LEU A 150 -17.29 -16.66 -31.60
CA LEU A 150 -16.07 -17.37 -31.22
C LEU A 150 -16.10 -17.77 -29.73
N ALA A 151 -16.58 -16.89 -28.85
CA ALA A 151 -16.74 -17.20 -27.43
C ALA A 151 -17.80 -18.31 -27.21
N GLU A 152 -18.93 -18.23 -27.93
CA GLU A 152 -19.99 -19.26 -27.90
C GLU A 152 -19.48 -20.62 -28.38
N ALA A 153 -18.75 -20.66 -29.50
CA ALA A 153 -18.16 -21.89 -30.03
C ALA A 153 -17.18 -22.53 -29.04
N LYS A 154 -16.28 -21.71 -28.45
CA LYS A 154 -15.33 -22.18 -27.42
C LYS A 154 -16.03 -22.77 -26.20
N ILE A 155 -17.10 -22.13 -25.72
CA ILE A 155 -17.89 -22.66 -24.59
C ILE A 155 -18.59 -23.97 -24.97
N ALA A 156 -19.18 -24.05 -26.17
CA ALA A 156 -19.83 -25.27 -26.66
C ALA A 156 -18.85 -26.45 -26.81
N GLU A 157 -17.58 -26.16 -27.11
CA GLU A 157 -16.49 -27.13 -27.21
C GLU A 157 -15.80 -27.44 -25.87
N ASP A 158 -16.32 -26.92 -24.74
CA ASP A 158 -15.72 -27.04 -23.40
C ASP A 158 -14.26 -26.48 -23.33
N GLN A 159 -13.96 -25.48 -24.15
CA GLN A 159 -12.67 -24.79 -24.21
C GLN A 159 -12.71 -23.42 -23.53
N LEU A 160 -12.68 -23.40 -22.19
CA LEU A 160 -12.83 -22.18 -21.38
C LEU A 160 -11.55 -21.30 -21.28
N SER A 161 -10.49 -21.62 -22.05
CA SER A 161 -9.22 -20.91 -21.97
C SER A 161 -9.28 -19.56 -22.69
N LEU A 162 -9.14 -18.47 -21.94
CA LEU A 162 -9.06 -17.12 -22.51
C LEU A 162 -7.84 -16.92 -23.42
N GLN A 163 -6.72 -17.59 -23.14
CA GLN A 163 -5.53 -17.52 -24.02
C GLN A 163 -5.87 -18.04 -25.41
N ARG A 164 -6.46 -19.24 -25.49
CA ARG A 164 -6.87 -19.82 -26.78
C ARG A 164 -7.98 -19.00 -27.44
N PHE A 165 -8.86 -18.36 -26.66
CA PHE A 165 -9.84 -17.41 -27.19
C PHE A 165 -9.15 -16.24 -27.90
N CYS A 166 -8.20 -15.57 -27.24
CA CYS A 166 -7.42 -14.48 -27.81
C CYS A 166 -6.57 -14.92 -29.02
N ASP A 167 -5.86 -16.05 -28.94
CA ASP A 167 -5.07 -16.57 -30.06
C ASP A 167 -5.91 -16.74 -31.33
N ARG A 168 -7.13 -17.25 -31.17
CA ARG A 168 -8.05 -17.45 -32.30
C ARG A 168 -8.64 -16.13 -32.78
N ALA A 169 -8.99 -15.23 -31.88
CA ALA A 169 -9.51 -13.91 -32.22
C ALA A 169 -8.46 -13.07 -32.98
N GLU A 170 -7.18 -13.17 -32.62
CA GLU A 170 -6.07 -12.53 -33.33
C GLU A 170 -5.89 -13.17 -34.71
N ALA A 171 -5.88 -14.50 -34.80
CA ALA A 171 -5.72 -15.22 -36.07
C ALA A 171 -6.86 -14.92 -37.08
N GLU A 172 -8.08 -14.68 -36.58
CA GLU A 172 -9.23 -14.27 -37.39
C GLU A 172 -9.29 -12.75 -37.62
N GLY A 173 -8.35 -11.99 -37.05
CA GLY A 173 -8.17 -10.56 -37.29
C GLY A 173 -9.07 -9.63 -36.48
N HIS A 174 -9.78 -10.15 -35.49
CA HIS A 174 -10.69 -9.38 -34.63
C HIS A 174 -9.97 -8.47 -33.63
N ILE A 175 -8.83 -8.94 -33.09
CA ILE A 175 -8.06 -8.21 -32.08
C ILE A 175 -6.61 -7.98 -32.53
N THR A 176 -5.94 -7.04 -31.85
CA THR A 176 -4.49 -6.80 -31.95
C THR A 176 -3.87 -6.75 -30.56
N ALA A 177 -2.59 -7.12 -30.48
CA ALA A 177 -1.82 -7.02 -29.25
C ALA A 177 -1.39 -5.58 -28.95
N MET A 178 -1.47 -5.20 -27.67
CA MET A 178 -0.77 -4.05 -27.11
C MET A 178 0.38 -4.57 -26.23
N THR A 179 1.62 -4.35 -26.68
CA THR A 179 2.82 -4.93 -26.03
C THR A 179 3.59 -3.94 -25.17
N ARG A 180 3.34 -2.63 -25.35
CA ARG A 180 3.93 -1.58 -24.51
C ARG A 180 2.99 -1.31 -23.34
N VAL A 181 2.98 -2.23 -22.39
CA VAL A 181 2.13 -2.13 -21.20
C VAL A 181 2.97 -2.21 -19.94
N ASP A 182 2.54 -1.53 -18.88
CA ASP A 182 3.14 -1.68 -17.55
C ASP A 182 2.60 -2.97 -16.91
N PRO A 183 3.44 -4.01 -16.68
CA PRO A 183 3.00 -5.28 -16.12
C PRO A 183 2.32 -5.16 -14.75
N ASP A 184 2.63 -4.11 -13.98
CA ASP A 184 2.09 -3.97 -12.63
C ASP A 184 0.60 -3.64 -12.59
N LEU A 185 0.08 -2.98 -13.64
CA LEU A 185 -1.36 -2.74 -13.81
C LEU A 185 -2.13 -4.06 -13.81
N PHE A 186 -1.47 -5.15 -14.21
CA PHE A 186 -2.03 -6.49 -14.37
C PHE A 186 -1.73 -7.41 -13.17
N THR A 187 -1.28 -6.82 -12.06
CA THR A 187 -1.07 -7.55 -10.80
C THR A 187 -2.40 -7.98 -10.22
N ASN A 188 -2.66 -9.30 -10.24
CA ASN A 188 -3.90 -9.88 -9.76
C ASN A 188 -3.86 -10.11 -8.23
N VAL A 189 -4.97 -9.82 -7.56
CA VAL A 189 -5.16 -10.20 -6.15
C VAL A 189 -5.84 -11.57 -6.08
N ASN A 190 -5.09 -12.66 -5.85
CA ASN A 190 -5.66 -14.02 -5.81
C ASN A 190 -5.74 -14.64 -4.42
N THR A 191 -4.88 -14.24 -3.50
CA THR A 191 -4.76 -14.78 -2.15
C THR A 191 -4.78 -13.67 -1.09
N ARG A 192 -5.11 -14.01 0.16
CA ARG A 192 -5.09 -13.05 1.27
C ARG A 192 -3.69 -12.48 1.50
N GLU A 193 -2.67 -13.30 1.36
CA GLU A 193 -1.27 -12.88 1.46
C GLU A 193 -0.87 -11.91 0.35
N GLU A 194 -1.33 -12.10 -0.90
CA GLU A 194 -1.14 -11.12 -1.97
C GLU A 194 -1.92 -9.83 -1.71
N TYR A 195 -3.15 -9.93 -1.22
CA TYR A 195 -3.97 -8.77 -0.86
C TYR A 195 -3.30 -7.93 0.24
N GLU A 196 -2.85 -8.59 1.31
CA GLU A 196 -2.09 -7.97 2.38
C GLU A 196 -0.77 -7.41 1.86
N ARG A 197 -0.03 -8.12 0.99
CA ARG A 197 1.21 -7.63 0.37
C ARG A 197 0.98 -6.41 -0.52
N ILE A 198 -0.11 -6.37 -1.29
CA ILE A 198 -0.42 -5.24 -2.18
C ILE A 198 -0.89 -4.04 -1.34
N GLN A 199 -1.67 -4.27 -0.27
CA GLN A 199 -1.97 -3.27 0.76
C GLN A 199 -0.71 -2.78 1.50
N GLN A 200 0.29 -3.65 1.67
CA GLN A 200 1.57 -3.39 2.32
C GLN A 200 2.67 -2.87 1.37
N GLY A 201 2.46 -2.86 0.04
CA GLY A 201 3.58 -2.90 -0.92
C GLY A 201 3.38 -2.28 -2.30
N GLN A 202 2.36 -1.44 -2.54
CA GLN A 202 2.34 -0.53 -3.72
C GLN A 202 2.66 0.90 -3.32
N PHE A 203 3.81 1.05 -2.70
CA PHE A 203 4.36 2.33 -2.30
C PHE A 203 5.35 2.85 -3.33
N ASP A 204 5.16 2.50 -4.59
CA ASP A 204 6.00 2.98 -5.65
C ASP A 204 5.21 3.30 -6.93
N HIS A 205 5.66 4.36 -7.61
CA HIS A 205 5.09 4.85 -8.86
C HIS A 205 6.05 4.52 -10.00
N PRO A 206 5.57 3.87 -11.07
CA PRO A 206 6.35 3.69 -12.28
C PRO A 206 6.62 5.06 -12.90
N THR A 207 7.82 5.26 -13.43
CA THR A 207 8.18 6.49 -14.13
C THR A 207 9.10 6.20 -15.32
N LEU A 208 9.08 7.08 -16.32
CA LEU A 208 10.05 7.12 -17.39
C LEU A 208 11.06 8.22 -17.08
N LEU A 209 12.35 7.88 -17.11
CA LEU A 209 13.41 8.85 -16.89
C LEU A 209 14.48 8.82 -17.99
N ASN A 210 15.22 9.92 -18.10
CA ASN A 210 16.37 10.04 -18.97
C ASN A 210 17.67 9.74 -18.20
N ARG A 211 18.18 8.52 -18.32
CA ARG A 211 19.41 8.08 -17.64
C ARG A 211 20.63 8.42 -18.46
N TYR A 212 21.54 9.21 -17.88
CA TYR A 212 22.86 9.41 -18.47
C TYR A 212 23.83 8.31 -18.04
N GLN A 213 24.39 7.58 -19.00
CA GLN A 213 25.48 6.62 -18.76
C GLN A 213 26.75 7.08 -19.46
N LYS A 214 27.87 7.15 -18.72
CA LYS A 214 29.17 7.51 -19.29
C LYS A 214 29.51 6.56 -20.44
N GLY A 215 29.74 7.12 -21.63
CA GLY A 215 30.03 6.37 -22.86
C GLY A 215 28.80 5.96 -23.68
N LYS A 216 27.58 6.10 -23.14
CA LYS A 216 26.31 5.77 -23.82
C LYS A 216 25.36 6.95 -23.99
N GLY A 217 25.60 8.07 -23.31
CA GLY A 217 24.74 9.27 -23.39
C GLY A 217 23.45 9.12 -22.60
N PHE A 218 22.44 9.95 -22.92
CA PHE A 218 21.11 9.86 -22.34
C PHE A 218 20.31 8.72 -22.99
N GLN A 219 19.62 7.93 -22.16
CA GLN A 219 18.73 6.85 -22.56
C GLN A 219 17.45 6.94 -21.77
N GLU A 220 16.30 6.87 -22.45
CA GLU A 220 15.01 6.75 -21.78
C GLU A 220 14.86 5.33 -21.22
N VAL A 221 14.57 5.23 -19.93
CA VAL A 221 14.44 3.96 -19.20
C VAL A 221 13.31 4.04 -18.19
N HIS A 222 12.68 2.91 -17.90
CA HIS A 222 11.73 2.78 -16.79
C HIS A 222 12.49 2.77 -15.45
N ASP A 223 11.89 3.41 -14.45
CA ASP A 223 12.34 3.39 -13.06
C ASP A 223 11.13 3.41 -12.12
N ARG A 224 11.38 3.29 -10.82
CA ARG A 224 10.32 3.30 -9.79
C ARG A 224 10.65 4.32 -8.70
N LEU A 225 9.65 5.11 -8.34
CA LEU A 225 9.76 6.15 -7.31
C LEU A 225 8.99 5.72 -6.09
N ALA A 226 9.49 5.97 -4.88
CA ALA A 226 8.68 5.80 -3.69
C ALA A 226 7.46 6.74 -3.73
N ALA A 227 6.29 6.23 -3.34
CA ALA A 227 5.06 6.97 -3.16
C ALA A 227 5.17 7.83 -1.89
N GLU A 228 4.81 9.10 -2.05
CA GLU A 228 4.80 10.11 -1.01
C GLU A 228 3.50 10.91 -1.15
N GLU A 229 2.60 10.76 -0.19
CA GLU A 229 1.33 11.48 -0.13
C GLU A 229 1.20 12.17 1.24
N PRO A 230 0.55 13.34 1.30
CA PRO A 230 0.24 13.98 2.57
C PRO A 230 -0.82 13.18 3.31
N LEU A 231 -0.64 13.01 4.62
CA LEU A 231 -1.67 12.50 5.54
C LEU A 231 -1.96 13.56 6.59
N GLU A 232 -3.22 13.96 6.68
CA GLU A 232 -3.72 14.78 7.77
C GLU A 232 -4.28 13.89 8.89
N ILE A 233 -3.79 14.09 10.11
CA ILE A 233 -4.33 13.47 11.32
C ILE A 233 -5.14 14.53 12.07
N ARG A 234 -6.40 14.22 12.33
CA ARG A 234 -7.31 14.99 13.16
C ARG A 234 -7.65 14.22 14.43
N ILE A 235 -7.92 14.96 15.49
CA ILE A 235 -8.52 14.42 16.71
C ILE A 235 -9.85 15.14 16.92
N GLU A 236 -10.93 14.37 16.89
CA GLU A 236 -12.31 14.87 17.02
C GLU A 236 -12.58 16.06 16.07
N GLY A 237 -12.13 15.93 14.81
CA GLY A 237 -12.30 16.93 13.76
C GLY A 237 -11.29 18.08 13.76
N LYS A 238 -10.41 18.19 14.76
CA LYS A 238 -9.35 19.22 14.80
C LYS A 238 -8.04 18.68 14.23
N SER A 239 -7.49 19.36 13.23
CA SER A 239 -6.17 19.06 12.65
C SER A 239 -5.06 19.18 13.68
N VAL A 240 -4.29 18.10 13.88
CA VAL A 240 -3.16 18.07 14.81
C VAL A 240 -1.82 17.88 14.12
N ALA A 241 -1.79 17.20 12.97
CA ALA A 241 -0.57 16.97 12.20
C ALA A 241 -0.86 16.80 10.72
N VAL A 242 0.07 17.24 9.88
CA VAL A 242 0.17 16.88 8.46
C VAL A 242 1.56 16.34 8.23
N MET A 243 1.67 15.13 7.68
CA MET A 243 2.94 14.47 7.41
C MET A 243 2.98 13.91 6.00
N MET A 244 4.14 14.02 5.34
CA MET A 244 4.38 13.29 4.10
C MET A 244 4.70 11.85 4.47
N ARG A 245 3.90 10.91 3.96
CA ARG A 245 4.01 9.49 4.28
C ARG A 245 3.96 8.65 3.03
N THR A 246 4.40 7.41 3.19
CA THR A 246 4.19 6.37 2.20
C THR A 246 2.85 5.67 2.42
N PRO A 247 1.97 5.56 1.41
CA PRO A 247 0.56 5.26 1.64
C PRO A 247 0.08 3.92 2.20
N GLY A 248 0.20 3.63 3.48
CA GLY A 248 -0.44 2.47 4.09
C GLY A 248 -0.10 2.34 5.57
N HIS A 249 -0.89 1.54 6.30
CA HIS A 249 -0.82 1.40 7.76
C HIS A 249 -1.02 2.73 8.51
N ASP A 250 -2.01 3.51 8.09
CA ASP A 250 -2.20 4.89 8.60
C ASP A 250 -2.77 4.92 10.00
N ASP A 251 -3.60 3.94 10.33
CA ASP A 251 -4.07 3.68 11.68
C ASP A 251 -2.89 3.43 12.62
N GLU A 252 -1.91 2.64 12.19
CA GLU A 252 -0.67 2.41 12.94
C GLU A 252 0.17 3.69 13.03
N LEU A 253 0.33 4.43 11.93
CA LEU A 253 1.04 5.70 11.92
C LEU A 253 0.41 6.70 12.91
N ALA A 254 -0.91 6.84 12.89
CA ALA A 254 -1.63 7.75 13.77
C ALA A 254 -1.53 7.31 15.24
N ALA A 255 -1.76 6.03 15.53
CA ALA A 255 -1.67 5.51 16.90
C ALA A 255 -0.25 5.68 17.47
N GLY A 256 0.79 5.37 16.68
CA GLY A 256 2.18 5.54 17.10
C GLY A 256 2.58 7.01 17.26
N PHE A 257 2.15 7.88 16.35
CA PHE A 257 2.34 9.32 16.47
C PHE A 257 1.73 9.86 17.77
N LEU A 258 0.46 9.53 18.06
CA LEU A 258 -0.22 9.99 19.28
C LEU A 258 0.45 9.49 20.55
N LEU A 259 0.92 8.24 20.57
CA LEU A 259 1.63 7.69 21.73
C LEU A 259 2.97 8.40 21.93
N THR A 260 3.75 8.56 20.87
CA THR A 260 5.10 9.11 20.98
C THR A 260 5.11 10.60 21.29
N GLU A 261 4.06 11.33 20.91
CA GLU A 261 3.83 12.72 21.32
C GLU A 261 3.16 12.84 22.70
N SER A 262 2.95 11.73 23.42
CA SER A 262 2.28 11.68 24.73
C SER A 262 0.83 12.18 24.71
N ALA A 263 0.17 12.17 23.55
CA ALA A 263 -1.25 12.50 23.42
C ALA A 263 -2.15 11.36 23.94
N ILE A 264 -1.66 10.13 23.93
CA ILE A 264 -2.27 8.93 24.54
C ILE A 264 -1.21 8.15 25.32
N SER A 265 -1.63 7.25 26.19
CA SER A 265 -0.76 6.36 26.96
C SER A 265 -1.01 4.87 26.68
N SER A 266 -2.20 4.52 26.17
CA SER A 266 -2.61 3.15 25.88
C SER A 266 -3.55 3.08 24.67
N ALA A 267 -3.78 1.87 24.14
CA ALA A 267 -4.72 1.67 23.04
C ALA A 267 -6.17 1.99 23.47
N ASP A 268 -6.50 1.76 24.74
CA ASP A 268 -7.82 2.05 25.32
C ASP A 268 -8.17 3.55 25.31
N ASP A 269 -7.18 4.43 25.14
CA ASP A 269 -7.40 5.87 25.01
C ASP A 269 -7.98 6.25 23.63
N ILE A 270 -7.95 5.33 22.66
CA ILE A 270 -8.50 5.49 21.31
C ILE A 270 -9.83 4.75 21.24
N PHE A 271 -10.92 5.47 20.95
CA PHE A 271 -12.22 4.87 20.68
C PHE A 271 -12.35 4.38 19.23
N GLU A 272 -11.89 5.19 18.28
CA GLU A 272 -12.01 4.91 16.85
C GLU A 272 -10.95 5.67 16.05
N ILE A 273 -10.41 5.04 15.01
CA ILE A 273 -9.64 5.71 13.95
C ILE A 273 -10.42 5.55 12.65
N SER A 274 -10.93 6.64 12.11
CA SER A 274 -11.76 6.62 10.91
C SER A 274 -11.02 7.27 9.74
N LYS A 275 -10.94 6.58 8.61
CA LYS A 275 -10.57 7.20 7.32
C LYS A 275 -11.73 8.04 6.83
N CYS A 276 -11.55 9.34 6.79
CA CYS A 276 -12.55 10.25 6.27
C CYS A 276 -12.46 10.30 4.75
N ARG A 277 -13.62 10.22 4.11
CA ARG A 277 -13.77 10.49 2.69
C ARG A 277 -13.93 11.99 2.54
N ASP A 278 -12.94 12.66 1.96
CA ASP A 278 -13.19 14.01 1.49
C ASP A 278 -14.05 13.91 0.24
N ILE A 279 -15.32 14.32 0.35
CA ILE A 279 -16.31 14.28 -0.74
C ILE A 279 -16.06 15.46 -1.70
N THR A 280 -15.22 16.42 -1.32
CA THR A 280 -14.96 17.65 -2.08
C THR A 280 -13.66 17.60 -2.90
N GLU A 281 -12.72 16.75 -2.52
CA GLU A 281 -11.48 16.49 -3.26
C GLU A 281 -11.31 14.97 -3.49
N PRO A 282 -11.77 14.44 -4.65
CA PRO A 282 -11.70 13.00 -4.96
C PRO A 282 -10.28 12.42 -4.88
N ASP A 283 -9.26 13.22 -5.22
CA ASP A 283 -7.84 12.85 -5.16
C ASP A 283 -7.27 12.80 -3.73
N ALA A 284 -7.96 13.42 -2.75
CA ALA A 284 -7.62 13.38 -1.33
C ALA A 284 -8.34 12.23 -0.58
N ALA A 285 -9.11 11.40 -1.27
CA ALA A 285 -9.83 10.29 -0.68
C ALA A 285 -8.86 9.30 0.00
N GLY A 286 -8.88 9.27 1.34
CA GLY A 286 -8.03 8.38 2.15
C GLY A 286 -6.79 9.02 2.75
N ASN A 287 -6.56 10.33 2.53
CA ASN A 287 -5.45 11.10 3.10
C ASN A 287 -5.82 11.89 4.36
N LEU A 288 -7.01 11.62 4.91
CA LEU A 288 -7.49 12.19 6.16
C LEU A 288 -7.87 11.09 7.14
N LEU A 289 -7.24 11.10 8.31
CA LEU A 289 -7.63 10.30 9.45
C LEU A 289 -8.23 11.18 10.54
N ASP A 290 -9.39 10.78 11.05
CA ASP A 290 -9.96 11.37 12.26
C ASP A 290 -9.93 10.34 13.38
N VAL A 291 -9.30 10.71 14.49
CA VAL A 291 -9.16 9.88 15.68
C VAL A 291 -10.14 10.37 16.74
N LYS A 292 -11.02 9.48 17.19
CA LYS A 292 -11.89 9.72 18.35
C LYS A 292 -11.23 9.12 19.58
N LEU A 293 -11.05 9.95 20.60
CA LEU A 293 -10.51 9.51 21.88
C LEU A 293 -11.61 8.85 22.72
N ALA A 294 -11.21 8.00 23.66
CA ALA A 294 -12.12 7.41 24.62
C ALA A 294 -12.83 8.50 25.44
N PRO A 295 -14.11 8.31 25.85
CA PRO A 295 -14.89 9.34 26.53
C PRO A 295 -14.25 9.96 27.77
N ASN A 296 -13.38 9.20 28.46
CA ASN A 296 -12.68 9.61 29.68
C ASN A 296 -11.26 10.14 29.44
N HIS A 297 -10.75 10.08 28.20
CA HIS A 297 -9.42 10.57 27.88
C HIS A 297 -9.49 12.00 27.34
N ARG A 298 -8.49 12.82 27.69
CA ARG A 298 -8.37 14.20 27.23
C ARG A 298 -6.92 14.45 26.83
N ALA A 299 -6.71 14.86 25.59
CA ALA A 299 -5.40 15.29 25.09
C ALA A 299 -5.33 16.82 25.02
N ASP A 300 -4.16 17.40 25.35
CA ASP A 300 -3.89 18.82 25.08
C ASP A 300 -3.54 19.01 23.60
N LEU A 301 -4.58 19.19 22.79
CA LEU A 301 -4.44 19.36 21.35
C LEU A 301 -3.59 20.59 20.99
N ASP A 302 -3.60 21.64 21.82
CA ASP A 302 -2.82 22.85 21.52
C ASP A 302 -1.33 22.64 21.77
N ALA A 303 -0.96 21.86 22.78
CA ALA A 303 0.43 21.44 22.98
C ALA A 303 0.91 20.55 21.83
N LEU A 304 0.09 19.57 21.43
CA LEU A 304 0.39 18.64 20.34
C LEU A 304 0.64 19.39 19.02
N THR A 305 -0.29 20.26 18.62
CA THR A 305 -0.17 21.05 17.39
C THR A 305 1.10 21.93 17.39
N ARG A 306 1.45 22.56 18.52
CA ARG A 306 2.67 23.39 18.63
C ARG A 306 3.95 22.56 18.46
N HIS A 307 4.01 21.36 19.03
CA HIS A 307 5.18 20.50 18.93
C HIS A 307 5.42 20.05 17.48
N VAL A 308 4.37 19.64 16.76
CA VAL A 308 4.45 19.18 15.36
C VAL A 308 4.95 20.26 14.41
N PHE A 309 4.46 21.50 14.55
CA PHE A 309 4.93 22.61 13.71
C PHE A 309 6.37 23.04 14.04
N THR A 310 6.85 22.73 15.24
CA THR A 310 8.21 23.05 15.67
C THR A 310 9.23 21.98 15.26
N SER A 311 8.85 20.70 15.19
CA SER A 311 9.73 19.59 14.80
C SER A 311 9.95 19.46 13.28
N SER A 312 9.08 20.07 12.48
CA SER A 312 9.11 20.05 11.00
C SER A 312 9.91 21.20 10.37
N SER A 313 10.25 22.24 11.14
CA SER A 313 11.14 23.33 10.72
C SER A 313 12.46 23.26 11.47
N CYS A 314 13.59 23.51 10.81
CA CYS A 314 14.91 23.64 11.44
C CYS A 314 14.92 24.73 12.52
N GLY A 315 14.48 24.44 13.75
CA GLY A 315 14.50 25.38 14.85
C GLY A 315 13.44 25.12 15.91
N ILE A 316 13.87 24.53 17.03
CA ILE A 316 13.16 24.56 18.31
C ILE A 316 12.84 26.02 18.64
N CYS A 317 11.62 26.47 18.37
CA CYS A 317 11.16 27.81 18.76
C CYS A 317 9.65 27.82 18.98
N GLY A 318 9.23 27.27 20.12
CA GLY A 318 7.82 27.22 20.50
C GLY A 318 7.59 27.01 22.00
N LYS A 319 8.27 27.76 22.88
CA LYS A 319 8.00 27.83 24.34
C LYS A 319 7.75 26.50 25.09
N ALA A 320 8.34 25.40 24.65
CA ALA A 320 8.66 24.24 25.50
C ALA A 320 10.07 24.48 26.04
N THR A 321 10.30 24.38 27.36
CA THR A 321 11.66 24.49 27.91
C THR A 321 12.51 23.36 27.33
N ILE A 322 13.79 23.63 27.08
CA ILE A 322 14.74 22.61 26.59
C ILE A 322 14.65 21.32 27.44
N ASP A 323 14.45 21.45 28.76
CA ASP A 323 14.29 20.32 29.68
C ASP A 323 13.01 19.50 29.47
N SER A 324 11.89 20.13 29.06
CA SER A 324 10.62 19.43 28.79
C SER A 324 10.72 18.49 27.60
N VAL A 325 11.62 18.76 26.66
CA VAL A 325 11.93 17.87 25.53
C VAL A 325 12.61 16.58 26.01
N PHE A 326 13.34 16.61 27.12
CA PHE A 326 14.13 15.46 27.62
C PHE A 326 13.42 14.57 28.65
N GLN A 327 12.22 14.93 29.13
CA GLN A 327 11.58 14.27 30.28
C GLN A 327 10.18 13.73 30.03
N GLN A 328 9.80 13.45 28.78
CA GLN A 328 8.47 12.90 28.48
C GLN A 328 8.26 11.47 29.01
N PHE A 329 9.30 10.63 28.98
CA PHE A 329 9.17 9.21 29.35
C PHE A 329 10.24 8.82 30.38
N PRO A 330 9.91 7.90 31.32
CA PRO A 330 10.88 7.45 32.31
C PRO A 330 12.05 6.71 31.64
N PRO A 331 13.26 6.69 32.22
CA PRO A 331 14.35 5.87 31.71
C PRO A 331 14.00 4.36 31.65
N ILE A 332 14.71 3.62 30.80
CA ILE A 332 14.66 2.16 30.74
C ILE A 332 15.29 1.60 32.02
N PRO A 333 14.58 0.76 32.80
CA PRO A 333 15.14 0.12 33.97
C PRO A 333 16.21 -0.91 33.59
N GLU A 334 17.05 -1.28 34.56
CA GLU A 334 17.91 -2.45 34.44
C GLU A 334 17.05 -3.71 34.27
N SER A 335 17.51 -4.63 33.42
CA SER A 335 16.82 -5.88 33.12
C SER A 335 17.80 -6.96 32.63
N ASP A 336 17.35 -8.21 32.58
CA ASP A 336 18.14 -9.34 32.05
C ASP A 336 18.19 -9.37 30.51
N PHE A 337 17.60 -8.37 29.84
CA PHE A 337 17.64 -8.27 28.37
C PHE A 337 19.08 -8.10 27.88
N SER A 338 19.52 -9.08 27.10
CA SER A 338 20.86 -9.09 26.52
C SER A 338 20.86 -9.74 25.14
N VAL A 339 21.82 -9.32 24.31
CA VAL A 339 21.93 -9.75 22.91
C VAL A 339 23.38 -10.08 22.59
N SER A 340 23.61 -11.13 21.81
CA SER A 340 24.96 -11.44 21.34
C SER A 340 25.37 -10.56 20.14
N PRO A 341 26.66 -10.22 20.00
CA PRO A 341 27.19 -9.52 18.83
C PRO A 341 26.85 -10.23 17.52
N THR A 342 26.89 -11.57 17.50
CA THR A 342 26.58 -12.39 16.32
C THR A 342 25.14 -12.18 15.86
N ILE A 343 24.18 -12.09 16.80
CA ILE A 343 22.79 -11.78 16.46
C ILE A 343 22.69 -10.38 15.86
N LEU A 344 23.28 -9.36 16.50
CA LEU A 344 23.25 -7.98 15.98
C LEU A 344 23.80 -7.89 14.55
N LEU A 345 24.94 -8.52 14.28
CA LEU A 345 25.57 -8.52 12.95
C LEU A 345 24.67 -9.16 11.87
N SER A 346 23.81 -10.11 12.24
CA SER A 346 22.88 -10.76 11.30
C SER A 346 21.66 -9.90 10.93
N LEU A 347 21.32 -8.87 11.73
CA LEU A 347 20.06 -8.15 11.56
C LEU A 347 20.01 -7.29 10.30
N SER A 348 21.15 -6.76 9.84
CA SER A 348 21.19 -5.93 8.63
C SER A 348 20.78 -6.71 7.38
N ASP A 349 21.17 -7.98 7.31
CA ASP A 349 20.86 -8.83 6.17
C ASP A 349 19.40 -9.28 6.22
N LYS A 350 18.91 -9.67 7.41
CA LYS A 350 17.49 -9.99 7.62
C LYS A 350 16.57 -8.81 7.30
N LEU A 351 16.99 -7.59 7.64
CA LEU A 351 16.23 -6.40 7.28
C LEU A 351 16.17 -6.25 5.76
N ARG A 352 17.32 -6.35 5.08
CA ARG A 352 17.39 -6.22 3.63
C ARG A 352 16.55 -7.27 2.91
N GLU A 353 16.60 -8.53 3.33
CA GLU A 353 15.79 -9.63 2.78
C GLU A 353 14.28 -9.41 2.94
N ALA A 354 13.86 -8.62 3.92
CA ALA A 354 12.45 -8.33 4.18
C ALA A 354 11.96 -7.02 3.56
N GLN A 355 12.83 -6.21 2.92
CA GLN A 355 12.49 -4.91 2.33
C GLN A 355 12.26 -5.00 0.81
N ASP A 356 11.12 -5.57 0.41
CA ASP A 356 10.76 -5.74 -1.01
C ASP A 356 10.70 -4.42 -1.81
N THR A 357 10.27 -3.31 -1.18
CA THR A 357 10.05 -2.01 -1.85
C THR A 357 11.32 -1.18 -1.96
N PHE A 358 12.19 -1.25 -0.95
CA PHE A 358 13.48 -0.56 -0.99
C PHE A 358 14.38 -1.10 -2.10
N GLU A 359 14.36 -2.41 -2.38
CA GLU A 359 15.12 -2.97 -3.50
C GLU A 359 14.67 -2.42 -4.87
N LYS A 360 13.40 -2.04 -4.99
CA LYS A 360 12.81 -1.51 -6.21
C LYS A 360 13.03 -0.01 -6.40
N THR A 361 12.97 0.77 -5.32
CA THR A 361 12.97 2.25 -5.39
C THR A 361 14.21 2.92 -4.81
N GLY A 362 14.87 2.29 -3.84
CA GLY A 362 15.88 2.92 -2.98
C GLY A 362 15.38 4.11 -2.15
N GLY A 363 14.07 4.38 -2.15
CA GLY A 363 13.48 5.65 -1.68
C GLY A 363 12.86 5.61 -0.29
N LEU A 364 12.78 4.43 0.35
CA LEU A 364 12.11 4.25 1.64
C LEU A 364 13.09 4.02 2.79
N HIS A 365 12.71 4.50 3.97
CA HIS A 365 13.30 4.09 5.24
C HIS A 365 12.53 2.91 5.82
N ALA A 366 13.21 2.12 6.65
CA ALA A 366 12.64 0.99 7.37
C ALA A 366 12.95 1.05 8.86
N SER A 367 11.97 0.63 9.64
CA SER A 367 12.07 0.37 11.07
C SER A 367 11.60 -1.06 11.33
N ALA A 368 12.39 -1.85 12.03
CA ALA A 368 12.10 -3.26 12.29
C ALA A 368 12.33 -3.61 13.76
N LEU A 369 11.41 -4.39 14.32
CA LEU A 369 11.54 -5.02 15.63
C LEU A 369 12.04 -6.43 15.48
N PHE A 370 13.07 -6.76 16.24
CA PHE A 370 13.57 -8.11 16.41
C PHE A 370 13.49 -8.52 17.88
N ASP A 371 13.33 -9.80 18.17
CA ASP A 371 13.55 -10.31 19.52
C ASP A 371 15.05 -10.47 19.83
N ALA A 372 15.39 -10.86 21.07
CA ALA A 372 16.77 -11.11 21.48
C ALA A 372 17.47 -12.26 20.71
N ALA A 373 16.68 -13.17 20.10
CA ALA A 373 17.18 -14.25 19.25
C ALA A 373 17.36 -13.80 17.78
N GLY A 374 17.02 -12.55 17.46
CA GLY A 374 17.14 -11.98 16.12
C GLY A 374 16.03 -12.42 15.17
N ASN A 375 14.89 -12.89 15.65
CA ASN A 375 13.73 -13.16 14.82
C ASN A 375 13.00 -11.84 14.52
N LEU A 376 12.65 -11.61 13.25
CA LEU A 376 11.90 -10.43 12.85
C LEU A 376 10.46 -10.53 13.37
N GLN A 377 10.06 -9.58 14.22
CA GLN A 377 8.72 -9.50 14.81
C GLN A 377 7.79 -8.61 14.00
N LEU A 378 8.32 -7.47 13.51
CA LEU A 378 7.56 -6.47 12.75
C LEU A 378 8.49 -5.61 11.91
N LEU A 379 8.08 -5.25 10.70
CA LEU A 379 8.76 -4.32 9.81
C LEU A 379 7.75 -3.32 9.24
N ARG A 380 8.14 -2.05 9.20
CA ARG A 380 7.41 -1.01 8.45
C ARG A 380 8.36 -0.13 7.67
N GLU A 381 7.88 0.27 6.49
CA GLU A 381 8.58 1.17 5.59
C GLU A 381 7.82 2.50 5.45
N ASP A 382 8.57 3.57 5.25
CA ASP A 382 8.04 4.89 4.92
C ASP A 382 9.12 5.81 4.35
N VAL A 383 8.76 6.75 3.48
CA VAL A 383 9.66 7.81 3.00
C VAL A 383 10.25 8.61 4.16
N GLY A 384 9.49 8.78 5.26
CA GLY A 384 9.93 9.36 6.50
C GLY A 384 10.39 8.31 7.52
N ARG A 385 11.67 8.35 7.94
CA ARG A 385 12.19 7.44 9.00
C ARG A 385 11.43 7.51 10.33
N HIS A 386 10.85 8.66 10.66
CA HIS A 386 10.06 8.83 11.90
C HIS A 386 8.71 8.13 11.74
N ASN A 387 8.03 8.33 10.61
CA ASN A 387 6.77 7.64 10.28
C ASN A 387 6.95 6.12 10.26
N ALA A 388 8.05 5.61 9.70
CA ALA A 388 8.34 4.18 9.70
C ALA A 388 8.40 3.62 11.15
N LEU A 389 9.04 4.36 12.07
CA LEU A 389 9.07 3.99 13.49
C LEU A 389 7.70 4.15 14.16
N ASP A 390 6.97 5.22 13.88
CA ASP A 390 5.62 5.43 14.42
C ASP A 390 4.67 4.31 13.99
N LYS A 391 4.71 3.85 12.73
CA LYS A 391 3.94 2.67 12.29
C LYS A 391 4.30 1.41 13.10
N VAL A 392 5.59 1.13 13.32
CA VAL A 392 6.04 -0.01 14.14
C VAL A 392 5.47 0.08 15.56
N ILE A 393 5.55 1.26 16.18
CA ILE A 393 5.09 1.50 17.54
C ILE A 393 3.56 1.40 17.61
N GLY A 394 2.86 2.02 16.66
CA GLY A 394 1.41 2.03 16.63
C GLY A 394 0.81 0.65 16.38
N ARG A 395 1.39 -0.16 15.49
CA ARG A 395 0.99 -1.58 15.36
C ARG A 395 1.14 -2.31 16.69
N SER A 396 2.28 -2.11 17.37
CA SER A 396 2.56 -2.77 18.65
C SER A 396 1.61 -2.31 19.76
N LEU A 397 1.19 -1.04 19.73
CA LEU A 397 0.17 -0.50 20.62
C LEU A 397 -1.21 -1.13 20.35
N LEU A 398 -1.65 -1.13 19.09
CA LEU A 398 -2.96 -1.67 18.68
C LEU A 398 -3.08 -3.18 18.91
N ASP A 399 -1.95 -3.90 18.87
CA ASP A 399 -1.87 -5.34 19.17
C ASP A 399 -1.74 -5.66 20.67
N ASP A 400 -1.77 -4.65 21.56
CA ASP A 400 -1.54 -4.80 23.01
C ASP A 400 -0.20 -5.49 23.35
N LYS A 401 0.86 -5.15 22.60
CA LYS A 401 2.21 -5.72 22.77
C LYS A 401 3.17 -4.81 23.53
N LEU A 402 2.74 -3.63 23.97
CA LEU A 402 3.56 -2.76 24.80
C LEU A 402 3.59 -3.26 26.26
N PRO A 403 4.72 -3.10 26.98
CA PRO A 403 5.98 -2.50 26.55
C PRO A 403 6.87 -3.43 25.72
N LEU A 404 7.64 -2.88 24.78
CA LEU A 404 8.59 -3.63 23.93
C LEU A 404 9.95 -3.89 24.62
N SER A 405 9.92 -4.23 25.89
CA SER A 405 11.12 -4.35 26.74
C SER A 405 12.03 -5.53 26.38
N GLY A 406 11.56 -6.45 25.53
CA GLY A 406 12.32 -7.60 25.02
C GLY A 406 12.76 -7.47 23.56
N SER A 407 12.69 -6.26 22.98
CA SER A 407 12.90 -6.06 21.55
C SER A 407 14.14 -5.21 21.23
N ILE A 408 14.70 -5.49 20.06
CA ILE A 408 15.74 -4.71 19.37
C ILE A 408 15.04 -3.92 18.27
N LEU A 409 15.18 -2.60 18.27
CA LEU A 409 14.78 -1.78 17.13
C LEU A 409 15.97 -1.62 16.18
N LEU A 410 15.82 -2.03 14.92
CA LEU A 410 16.75 -1.73 13.85
C LEU A 410 16.15 -0.67 12.91
N VAL A 411 16.89 0.40 12.64
CA VAL A 411 16.50 1.44 11.67
C VAL A 411 17.50 1.54 10.51
N SER A 412 16.99 1.74 9.29
CA SER A 412 17.84 1.87 8.10
C SER A 412 18.52 3.24 7.98
N GLY A 413 17.96 4.26 8.61
CA GLY A 413 18.43 5.64 8.56
C GLY A 413 19.46 6.04 9.63
N ARG A 414 19.73 7.35 9.71
CA ARG A 414 20.46 7.98 10.83
C ARG A 414 19.60 8.00 12.08
N ILE A 415 20.23 7.84 13.24
CA ILE A 415 19.53 7.88 14.53
C ILE A 415 19.60 9.30 15.10
N SER A 416 18.47 10.01 15.02
CA SER A 416 18.27 11.33 15.65
C SER A 416 17.80 11.18 17.09
N PHE A 417 17.82 12.30 17.83
CA PHE A 417 17.23 12.42 19.16
C PHE A 417 15.77 11.91 19.18
N GLU A 418 14.96 12.40 18.25
CA GLU A 418 13.55 12.04 18.09
C GLU A 418 13.33 10.52 17.97
N LEU A 419 14.19 9.81 17.22
CA LEU A 419 14.05 8.35 17.08
C LEU A 419 14.33 7.61 18.40
N ILE A 420 15.29 8.09 19.20
CA ILE A 420 15.54 7.52 20.53
C ILE A 420 14.34 7.77 21.45
N GLN A 421 13.76 8.97 21.41
CA GLN A 421 12.58 9.35 22.20
C GLN A 421 11.34 8.53 21.84
N LYS A 422 11.04 8.40 20.54
CA LYS A 422 9.95 7.55 20.06
C LYS A 422 10.11 6.10 20.52
N ALA A 423 11.32 5.56 20.39
CA ALA A 423 11.61 4.21 20.88
C ALA A 423 11.52 4.09 22.41
N LEU A 424 11.85 5.15 23.16
CA LEU A 424 11.69 5.20 24.62
C LEU A 424 10.21 5.19 25.03
N ALA A 425 9.34 5.87 24.27
CA ALA A 425 7.89 5.85 24.47
C ALA A 425 7.35 4.41 24.43
N ALA A 426 7.85 3.60 23.49
CA ALA A 426 7.51 2.18 23.36
C ALA A 426 8.31 1.25 24.31
N ARG A 427 9.16 1.81 25.19
CA ARG A 427 9.99 1.10 26.17
C ARG A 427 11.02 0.15 25.54
N ILE A 428 11.55 0.48 24.36
CA ILE A 428 12.55 -0.33 23.65
C ILE A 428 13.94 -0.10 24.27
N PRO A 429 14.62 -1.15 24.77
CA PRO A 429 15.90 -1.02 25.47
C PRO A 429 17.11 -0.88 24.55
N LEU A 430 17.06 -1.38 23.31
CA LEU A 430 18.19 -1.39 22.37
C LEU A 430 17.76 -0.91 20.99
N ILE A 431 18.46 0.11 20.48
CA ILE A 431 18.27 0.66 19.15
C ILE A 431 19.58 0.53 18.38
N ALA A 432 19.49 -0.05 17.19
CA ALA A 432 20.59 -0.21 16.26
C ALA A 432 20.28 0.52 14.94
N GLY A 433 21.30 1.10 14.33
CA GLY A 433 21.18 1.83 13.07
C GLY A 433 22.20 1.38 12.05
N ILE A 434 21.76 1.29 10.80
CA ILE A 434 22.65 1.15 9.65
C ILE A 434 23.53 2.41 9.52
N SER A 435 23.03 3.60 9.81
CA SER A 435 23.84 4.83 9.70
C SER A 435 24.36 5.34 11.07
N ALA A 436 24.92 6.54 11.07
CA ALA A 436 25.46 7.20 12.25
C ALA A 436 24.35 7.73 13.17
N PRO A 437 24.54 7.73 14.50
CA PRO A 437 23.75 8.55 15.42
C PRO A 437 24.25 10.00 15.47
N SER A 438 23.38 10.93 15.87
CA SER A 438 23.79 12.32 16.20
C SER A 438 24.31 12.44 17.64
N SER A 439 25.06 13.51 17.95
CA SER A 439 25.57 13.75 19.32
C SER A 439 24.45 13.80 20.35
N LEU A 440 23.36 14.51 20.04
CA LEU A 440 22.21 14.63 20.93
C LEU A 440 21.49 13.30 21.15
N ALA A 441 21.42 12.44 20.12
CA ALA A 441 20.88 11.09 20.26
C ALA A 441 21.72 10.25 21.24
N VAL A 442 23.05 10.36 21.16
CA VAL A 442 23.96 9.65 22.09
C VAL A 442 23.81 10.15 23.51
N GLU A 443 23.76 11.46 23.72
CA GLU A 443 23.55 12.05 25.05
C GLU A 443 22.21 11.63 25.66
N PHE A 444 21.16 11.64 24.86
CA PHE A 444 19.84 11.23 25.32
C PHE A 444 19.76 9.73 25.62
N ALA A 445 20.30 8.87 24.75
CA ALA A 445 20.37 7.42 25.00
C ALA A 445 21.08 7.08 26.32
N LYS A 446 22.17 7.82 26.64
CA LYS A 446 22.86 7.69 27.93
C LYS A 446 21.95 8.04 29.11
N LYS A 447 21.16 9.12 29.01
CA LYS A 447 20.22 9.53 30.07
C LYS A 447 19.00 8.62 30.17
N SER A 448 18.48 8.13 29.05
CA SER A 448 17.28 7.31 28.97
C SER A 448 17.52 5.83 29.27
N GLY A 449 18.77 5.40 29.46
CA GLY A 449 19.07 4.00 29.75
C GLY A 449 19.05 3.09 28.51
N GLN A 450 19.00 3.64 27.29
CA GLN A 450 18.90 2.87 26.04
C GLN A 450 20.26 2.54 25.45
N THR A 451 20.45 1.27 25.06
CA THR A 451 21.62 0.84 24.30
C THR A 451 21.52 1.39 22.89
N LEU A 452 22.55 2.12 22.46
CA LEU A 452 22.59 2.75 21.14
C LEU A 452 23.74 2.19 20.32
N VAL A 453 23.41 1.51 19.23
CA VAL A 453 24.34 0.95 18.25
C VAL A 453 24.23 1.70 16.93
N GLY A 454 25.36 2.07 16.33
CA GLY A 454 25.43 2.70 15.02
C GLY A 454 26.41 2.01 14.10
N PHE A 455 26.33 2.34 12.81
CA PHE A 455 27.16 1.73 11.76
C PHE A 455 27.08 0.20 11.72
N LEU A 456 25.91 -0.37 12.04
CA LEU A 456 25.72 -1.82 12.03
C LEU A 456 25.84 -2.37 10.60
N ARG A 457 26.84 -3.20 10.36
CA ARG A 457 27.11 -3.92 9.11
C ARG A 457 27.51 -5.35 9.45
N GLU A 458 27.51 -6.23 8.44
CA GLU A 458 28.01 -7.61 8.52
C GLU A 458 29.35 -7.73 9.27
N ARG A 459 30.27 -6.76 9.08
CA ARG A 459 31.64 -6.80 9.63
C ARG A 459 31.82 -6.15 11.00
N GLY A 460 30.82 -5.45 11.54
CA GLY A 460 30.98 -4.75 12.80
C GLY A 460 29.92 -3.68 13.10
N PHE A 461 30.01 -3.12 14.29
CA PHE A 461 29.17 -2.02 14.77
C PHE A 461 29.87 -1.23 15.88
N ASN A 462 29.37 -0.03 16.18
CA ASN A 462 29.84 0.81 17.27
C ASN A 462 28.75 0.97 18.34
N VAL A 463 29.11 0.81 19.61
CA VAL A 463 28.20 1.04 20.74
C VAL A 463 28.48 2.41 21.35
N TYR A 464 27.48 3.28 21.37
CA TYR A 464 27.60 4.68 21.82
C TYR A 464 27.05 4.92 23.23
N ALA A 465 26.14 4.06 23.69
CA ALA A 465 25.54 4.13 25.02
C ALA A 465 25.16 2.72 25.52
N HIS A 466 25.26 2.52 26.84
CA HIS A 466 24.76 1.32 27.56
C HIS A 466 25.16 -0.03 26.95
N SER A 467 26.47 -0.26 26.80
CA SER A 467 27.01 -1.49 26.17
C SER A 467 26.79 -2.76 26.99
N HIS A 468 26.36 -2.67 28.25
CA HIS A 468 26.18 -3.82 29.14
C HIS A 468 25.14 -4.84 28.63
N ARG A 469 24.21 -4.44 27.75
CA ARG A 469 23.22 -5.34 27.13
C ARG A 469 23.76 -6.15 25.94
N ILE A 470 25.01 -5.89 25.53
CA ILE A 470 25.67 -6.63 24.45
C ILE A 470 26.69 -7.56 25.10
N LEU A 471 26.44 -8.87 25.01
CA LEU A 471 27.29 -9.87 25.64
C LEU A 471 28.66 -9.90 24.96
N ASN A 472 29.73 -9.70 25.71
CA ASN A 472 31.06 -9.97 25.17
C ASN A 472 31.15 -11.47 24.83
N PRO A 473 31.74 -11.85 23.68
CA PRO A 473 32.11 -13.23 23.48
C PRO A 473 32.99 -13.66 24.66
N GLU A 474 32.68 -14.80 25.28
CA GLU A 474 33.55 -15.36 26.32
C GLU A 474 34.98 -15.46 25.76
N SER A 475 35.94 -14.99 26.55
CA SER A 475 37.36 -14.92 26.19
C SER A 475 38.01 -16.29 26.16
#